data_AF-A0A6L6WHG6-F1
#
_entry.id   AF-A0A6L6WHG6-F1
#
_cell.length_a   1.000
_cell.length_b   1.000
_cell.length_c   1.000
_cell.angle_alpha   90.00
_cell.angle_beta   90.00
_cell.angle_gamma   90.00
#
_symmetry.space_group_name_H-M   'P 1'
#
loop_
_entity.id
_entity.type
_entity.pdbx_description
1 polymer ?
#
loop_
_entity_poly.entity_id
_entity_poly.type
_entity_poly.pdbx_seq_one_letter_code
_entity_poly.pdbx_strand_id
1 'polypeptide(L)'
;MNPVVAALRTAASPRIRLSDLATQSCPCCRRKATSVSRYPAFVSKFFSGLLLAHCDNCGTGWVPIPNLDLDTYYEKHYAKEVRKDRLFEGKFYGPDNPVWSKEKHAVRDRAKRHADILHRIAPNAQDVLDIGCGEGYLLHNINVPRKFALESDENVQGILQEEVGATMIGQLPEKPTFDVIVASHVVEHFTYDTVRDYMLGFIAALKPNGVVLIEVPPGAWQLEEFAAGNRPPNQRLEPHTLFFSSYAMNMMLLDSGFEIVQSIRCPWTKNHMNDFKIKKQVPENVYNDADYVFVGRKPAGQTVWPGLVRKLRALT
;
A
#
# COMPACT_ATOMS: atom_id res chain seq x y z
N MET A 1 -16.18 8.87 27.13
CA MET A 1 -15.24 9.26 26.06
C MET A 1 -14.17 8.18 25.99
N ASN A 2 -13.86 7.63 24.82
CA ASN A 2 -12.85 6.56 24.71
C ASN A 2 -11.51 7.11 25.28
N PRO A 3 -10.92 6.53 26.34
CA PRO A 3 -9.70 7.03 26.97
C PRO A 3 -8.52 7.14 25.98
N VAL A 4 -8.56 6.37 24.91
CA VAL A 4 -7.70 6.47 23.74
C VAL A 4 -7.87 7.79 22.97
N VAL A 5 -9.11 8.20 22.68
CA VAL A 5 -9.38 9.48 21.99
C VAL A 5 -8.90 10.64 22.85
N ALA A 6 -8.90 10.48 24.17
CA ALA A 6 -8.32 11.44 25.10
C ALA A 6 -6.77 11.44 25.06
N ALA A 7 -6.11 10.28 25.01
CA ALA A 7 -4.66 10.17 24.91
C ALA A 7 -4.11 10.57 23.53
N LEU A 8 -4.80 10.22 22.45
CA LEU A 8 -4.45 10.64 21.09
C LEU A 8 -4.55 12.16 20.94
N ARG A 9 -5.36 12.88 21.74
CA ARG A 9 -5.41 14.34 21.78
C ARG A 9 -4.23 15.01 22.48
N THR A 10 -3.32 14.26 23.12
CA THR A 10 -2.19 14.87 23.84
C THR A 10 -0.85 14.78 23.10
N ALA A 11 -0.66 13.83 22.18
CA ALA A 11 0.58 13.69 21.39
C ALA A 11 0.99 14.99 20.68
N ALA A 12 2.29 15.31 20.69
CA ALA A 12 2.81 16.47 19.98
C ALA A 12 2.85 16.17 18.48
N SER A 13 2.13 16.95 17.67
CA SER A 13 2.18 16.79 16.21
C SER A 13 3.52 17.33 15.68
N PRO A 14 4.16 16.65 14.72
CA PRO A 14 5.31 17.19 14.01
C PRO A 14 4.95 18.55 13.39
N ARG A 15 5.82 19.56 13.53
CA ARG A 15 5.63 20.87 12.88
C ARG A 15 6.43 20.90 11.59
N ILE A 16 5.75 21.14 10.47
CA ILE A 16 6.37 21.31 9.14
C ILE A 16 6.49 22.80 8.84
N ARG A 17 7.65 23.29 8.37
CA ARG A 17 7.76 24.66 7.85
C ARG A 17 7.48 24.65 6.35
N LEU A 18 6.84 25.70 5.85
CA LEU A 18 6.57 25.84 4.40
C LEU A 18 7.87 25.79 3.55
N SER A 19 8.99 26.24 4.11
CA SER A 19 10.31 26.15 3.47
C SER A 19 10.74 24.71 3.17
N ASP A 20 10.31 23.75 4.00
CA ASP A 20 10.69 22.34 3.87
C ASP A 20 9.98 21.67 2.67
N LEU A 21 8.96 22.34 2.09
CA LEU A 21 8.23 21.89 0.90
C LEU A 21 8.88 22.33 -0.41
N ALA A 22 9.56 23.47 -0.43
CA ALA A 22 10.05 24.12 -1.64
C ALA A 22 11.14 23.32 -2.39
N THR A 23 11.76 22.37 -1.69
CA THR A 23 12.82 21.50 -2.20
C THR A 23 12.35 20.07 -2.49
N GLN A 24 11.12 19.70 -2.11
CA GLN A 24 10.64 18.34 -2.25
C GLN A 24 10.07 18.07 -3.65
N SER A 25 10.43 16.90 -4.17
CA SER A 25 9.92 16.38 -5.42
C SER A 25 8.90 15.28 -5.13
N CYS A 26 7.83 15.27 -5.92
CA CYS A 26 6.78 14.26 -5.86
C CYS A 26 7.41 12.85 -5.93
N PRO A 27 7.06 11.96 -4.98
CA PRO A 27 7.63 10.62 -4.95
C PRO A 27 7.27 9.80 -6.18
N CYS A 28 6.17 10.09 -6.88
CA CYS A 28 5.73 9.31 -8.04
C CYS A 28 6.27 9.83 -9.39
N CYS A 29 6.31 11.16 -9.62
CA CYS A 29 6.72 11.71 -10.92
C CYS A 29 7.91 12.69 -10.88
N ARG A 30 8.53 12.90 -9.71
CA ARG A 30 9.69 13.78 -9.48
C ARG A 30 9.48 15.27 -9.80
N ARG A 31 8.27 15.71 -10.10
CA ARG A 31 7.96 17.13 -10.21
C ARG A 31 7.80 17.76 -8.83
N LYS A 32 8.06 19.06 -8.71
CA LYS A 32 7.86 19.79 -7.45
C LYS A 32 6.39 19.75 -7.03
N ALA A 33 6.17 19.80 -5.72
CA ALA A 33 4.85 20.08 -5.17
C ALA A 33 4.33 21.42 -5.71
N THR A 34 3.04 21.44 -6.02
CA THR A 34 2.36 22.61 -6.59
C THR A 34 1.50 23.31 -5.55
N SER A 35 0.96 22.54 -4.59
CA SER A 35 0.11 23.07 -3.54
C SER A 35 0.24 22.25 -2.25
N VAL A 36 -0.28 22.81 -1.15
CA VAL A 36 -0.36 22.13 0.14
C VAL A 36 -1.72 22.29 0.79
N SER A 37 -2.14 21.27 1.54
CA SER A 37 -3.33 21.32 2.38
C SER A 37 -3.03 20.77 3.77
N ARG A 38 -3.99 20.90 4.70
CA ARG A 38 -3.93 20.18 5.97
C ARG A 38 -4.25 18.72 5.75
N TYR A 39 -3.59 17.84 6.51
CA TYR A 39 -3.96 16.44 6.54
C TYR A 39 -5.40 16.30 7.08
N PRO A 40 -6.27 15.55 6.39
CA PRO A 40 -7.66 15.33 6.80
C PRO A 40 -7.75 14.30 7.94
N ALA A 41 -7.19 14.64 9.11
CA ALA A 41 -7.19 13.76 10.27
C ALA A 41 -8.57 13.74 10.95
N PHE A 42 -8.99 12.56 11.39
CA PHE A 42 -10.27 12.32 12.05
C PHE A 42 -10.12 11.67 13.42
N VAL A 43 -9.07 10.87 13.62
CA VAL A 43 -8.96 10.00 14.79
C VAL A 43 -7.79 10.43 15.67
N SER A 44 -6.62 10.69 15.08
CA SER A 44 -5.38 10.92 15.85
C SER A 44 -4.86 12.35 15.75
N LYS A 45 -4.35 12.89 16.87
CA LYS A 45 -3.60 14.17 16.84
C LYS A 45 -2.23 14.03 16.20
N PHE A 46 -1.70 12.82 16.15
CA PHE A 46 -0.45 12.55 15.43
C PHE A 46 -0.58 13.02 13.98
N PHE A 47 -1.70 12.72 13.33
CA PHE A 47 -2.00 13.18 11.97
C PHE A 47 -2.59 14.60 11.90
N SER A 48 -3.25 15.11 12.95
CA SER A 48 -3.97 16.40 12.88
C SER A 48 -3.12 17.64 12.66
N GLY A 49 -1.81 17.58 12.95
CA GLY A 49 -0.88 18.67 12.70
C GLY A 49 -0.11 18.56 11.40
N LEU A 50 -0.32 17.49 10.63
CA LEU A 50 0.42 17.24 9.40
C LEU A 50 -0.12 18.07 8.24
N LEU A 51 0.78 18.36 7.30
CA LEU A 51 0.44 18.91 5.99
C LEU A 51 0.52 17.81 4.94
N LEU A 52 -0.25 17.98 3.88
CA LEU A 52 -0.13 17.21 2.64
C LEU A 52 0.41 18.12 1.55
N ALA A 53 1.47 17.67 0.89
CA ALA A 53 1.91 18.22 -0.39
C ALA A 53 1.20 17.51 -1.52
N HIS A 54 0.80 18.28 -2.55
CA HIS A 54 0.09 17.76 -3.72
C HIS A 54 0.89 18.03 -4.99
N CYS A 55 0.77 17.11 -5.94
CA CYS A 55 1.36 17.25 -7.27
C CYS A 55 0.27 17.34 -8.34
N ASP A 56 0.07 18.53 -8.92
CA ASP A 56 -0.95 18.73 -9.97
C ASP A 56 -0.63 17.97 -11.26
N ASN A 57 0.62 17.52 -11.45
CA ASN A 57 1.01 16.75 -12.63
C ASN A 57 0.55 15.29 -12.56
N CYS A 58 0.54 14.68 -11.37
CA CYS A 58 0.16 13.26 -11.26
C CYS A 58 -0.92 12.95 -10.23
N GLY A 59 -1.39 13.93 -9.49
CA GLY A 59 -2.44 13.77 -8.48
C GLY A 59 -1.96 13.13 -7.17
N THR A 60 -0.66 12.86 -7.00
CA THR A 60 -0.15 12.33 -5.73
C THR A 60 -0.26 13.36 -4.62
N GLY A 61 -0.85 12.97 -3.49
CA GLY A 61 -0.70 13.62 -2.20
C GLY A 61 0.33 12.90 -1.33
N TRP A 62 1.13 13.60 -0.54
CA TRP A 62 2.04 12.97 0.43
C TRP A 62 2.28 13.81 1.66
N VAL A 63 2.61 13.14 2.77
CA VAL A 63 3.13 13.78 3.98
C VAL A 63 4.62 14.10 3.75
N PRO A 64 5.02 15.38 3.74
CA PRO A 64 6.38 15.81 3.37
C PRO A 64 7.35 15.76 4.57
N ILE A 65 7.25 14.71 5.40
CA ILE A 65 8.12 14.48 6.56
C ILE A 65 8.93 13.22 6.30
N PRO A 66 10.27 13.32 6.21
CA PRO A 66 11.11 12.14 6.06
C PRO A 66 11.15 11.38 7.39
N ASN A 67 11.19 10.05 7.32
CA ASN A 67 11.24 9.19 8.52
C ASN A 67 10.13 9.50 9.54
N LEU A 68 8.90 9.75 9.07
CA LEU A 68 7.75 9.83 9.98
C LEU A 68 7.67 8.51 10.76
N ASP A 69 7.77 8.59 12.09
CA ASP A 69 7.73 7.44 12.99
C ASP A 69 6.32 6.84 13.05
N LEU A 70 6.01 6.03 12.03
CA LEU A 70 4.79 5.25 11.94
C LEU A 70 4.85 4.06 12.90
N ASP A 71 6.04 3.49 13.11
CA ASP A 71 6.30 2.39 14.03
C ASP A 71 5.65 2.62 15.39
N THR A 72 5.90 3.79 16.00
CA THR A 72 5.27 4.19 17.25
C THR A 72 3.74 4.26 17.16
N TYR A 73 3.18 4.72 16.04
CA TYR A 73 1.73 4.78 15.83
C TYR A 73 1.13 3.36 15.75
N TYR A 74 1.77 2.45 15.02
CA TYR A 74 1.28 1.10 14.86
C TYR A 74 1.38 0.26 16.13
N GLU A 75 2.53 0.28 16.80
CA GLU A 75 2.77 -0.44 18.06
C GLU A 75 1.83 0.01 19.17
N LYS A 76 1.65 1.33 19.33
CA LYS A 76 0.91 1.87 20.48
C LYS A 76 -0.60 1.91 20.24
N HIS A 77 -1.07 2.01 19.00
CA HIS A 77 -2.45 2.39 18.71
C HIS A 77 -3.15 1.50 17.68
N TYR A 78 -2.51 1.21 16.54
CA TYR A 78 -3.22 0.55 15.43
C TYR A 78 -3.70 -0.87 15.77
N ALA A 79 -2.82 -1.73 16.27
CA ALA A 79 -3.16 -3.12 16.60
C ALA A 79 -4.26 -3.21 17.67
N LYS A 80 -4.17 -2.38 18.72
CA LYS A 80 -5.07 -2.44 19.89
C LYS A 80 -6.46 -1.82 19.65
N GLU A 81 -6.57 -0.88 18.72
CA GLU A 81 -7.77 -0.05 18.59
C GLU A 81 -8.49 -0.24 17.26
N VAL A 82 -7.74 -0.51 16.19
CA VAL A 82 -8.27 -0.66 14.83
C VAL A 82 -8.46 -2.13 14.50
N ARG A 83 -7.50 -2.99 14.89
CA ARG A 83 -7.48 -4.42 14.53
C ARG A 83 -7.65 -5.34 15.74
N LYS A 84 -8.68 -5.09 16.55
CA LYS A 84 -9.03 -5.92 17.73
C LYS A 84 -9.30 -7.39 17.37
N ASP A 85 -9.64 -7.66 16.12
CA ASP A 85 -9.75 -9.00 15.56
C ASP A 85 -8.47 -9.82 15.67
N ARG A 86 -7.30 -9.18 15.68
CA ARG A 86 -5.99 -9.83 15.85
C ARG A 86 -5.72 -10.36 17.25
N LEU A 87 -6.52 -9.93 18.23
CA LEU A 87 -6.39 -10.35 19.62
C LEU A 87 -7.30 -11.54 19.95
N PHE A 88 -7.89 -12.17 18.94
CA PHE A 88 -8.74 -13.34 19.13
C PHE A 88 -7.92 -14.52 19.65
N GLU A 89 -8.35 -15.08 20.79
CA GLU A 89 -7.75 -16.29 21.36
C GLU A 89 -8.41 -17.53 20.74
N GLY A 90 -7.63 -18.37 20.04
CA GLY A 90 -8.10 -19.59 19.37
C GLY A 90 -7.63 -19.67 17.92
N LYS A 91 -8.23 -20.58 17.14
CA LYS A 91 -7.93 -20.69 15.70
C LYS A 91 -8.57 -19.54 14.94
N PHE A 92 -7.76 -18.67 14.34
CA PHE A 92 -8.22 -17.51 13.60
C PHE A 92 -9.10 -17.91 12.41
N TYR A 93 -8.73 -18.94 11.65
CA TYR A 93 -9.50 -19.47 10.52
C TYR A 93 -10.51 -20.56 10.94
N GLY A 94 -10.77 -20.70 12.24
CA GLY A 94 -11.73 -21.65 12.80
C GLY A 94 -13.18 -21.18 12.68
N PRO A 95 -14.15 -22.11 12.73
CA PRO A 95 -15.59 -21.77 12.69
C PRO A 95 -16.03 -20.91 13.90
N ASP A 96 -15.32 -21.03 15.01
CA ASP A 96 -15.62 -20.33 16.27
C ASP A 96 -15.13 -18.87 16.28
N ASN A 97 -14.29 -18.45 15.33
CA ASN A 97 -13.87 -17.05 15.24
C ASN A 97 -14.98 -16.19 14.61
N PRO A 98 -15.63 -15.29 15.37
CA PRO A 98 -16.74 -14.47 14.88
C PRO A 98 -16.33 -13.43 13.83
N VAL A 99 -15.03 -13.15 13.67
CA VAL A 99 -14.53 -12.28 12.60
C VAL A 99 -14.45 -13.05 11.29
N TRP A 100 -13.92 -14.27 11.34
CA TRP A 100 -13.76 -15.14 10.18
C TRP A 100 -15.10 -15.72 9.71
N SER A 101 -15.97 -16.14 10.64
CA SER A 101 -17.25 -16.79 10.32
C SER A 101 -18.34 -15.84 9.83
N LYS A 102 -18.08 -14.51 9.79
CA LYS A 102 -18.98 -13.54 9.17
C LYS A 102 -19.26 -13.89 7.71
N GLU A 103 -20.52 -13.76 7.30
CA GLU A 103 -20.95 -13.99 5.91
C GLU A 103 -20.29 -12.99 4.94
N LYS A 104 -20.17 -11.71 5.33
CA LYS A 104 -19.51 -10.66 4.55
C LYS A 104 -18.31 -10.12 5.31
N HIS A 105 -17.15 -10.11 4.66
CA HIS A 105 -15.92 -9.61 5.26
C HIS A 105 -15.04 -8.99 4.18
N ALA A 106 -14.97 -7.66 4.15
CA ALA A 106 -14.34 -6.91 3.05
C ALA A 106 -12.89 -7.34 2.77
N VAL A 107 -12.09 -7.62 3.81
CA VAL A 107 -10.70 -8.11 3.66
C VAL A 107 -10.66 -9.50 3.03
N ARG A 108 -11.62 -10.37 3.36
CA ARG A 108 -11.71 -11.73 2.78
C ARG A 108 -12.16 -11.65 1.32
N ASP A 109 -13.12 -10.80 1.02
CA ASP A 109 -13.62 -10.62 -0.34
C ASP A 109 -12.53 -10.02 -1.23
N ARG A 110 -11.75 -9.07 -0.72
CA ARG A 110 -10.55 -8.54 -1.38
C ARG A 110 -9.50 -9.63 -1.63
N ALA A 111 -9.18 -10.43 -0.60
CA ALA A 111 -8.24 -11.54 -0.73
C ALA A 111 -8.66 -12.55 -1.81
N LYS A 112 -9.95 -12.87 -1.91
CA LYS A 112 -10.48 -13.72 -2.99
C LYS A 112 -10.30 -13.09 -4.37
N ARG A 113 -10.61 -11.79 -4.53
CA ARG A 113 -10.37 -11.07 -5.79
C ARG A 113 -8.89 -11.08 -6.18
N HIS A 114 -7.99 -10.88 -5.22
CA HIS A 114 -6.55 -10.99 -5.46
C HIS A 114 -6.16 -12.40 -5.89
N ALA A 115 -6.65 -13.44 -5.22
CA ALA A 115 -6.41 -14.82 -5.62
C ALA A 115 -6.88 -15.10 -7.06
N ASP A 116 -8.06 -14.59 -7.45
CA ASP A 116 -8.58 -14.72 -8.82
C ASP A 116 -7.71 -13.98 -9.85
N ILE A 117 -7.23 -12.79 -9.51
CA ILE A 117 -6.28 -12.05 -10.36
C ILE A 117 -5.00 -12.88 -10.53
N LEU A 118 -4.39 -13.33 -9.42
CA LEU A 118 -3.15 -14.11 -9.44
C LEU A 118 -3.30 -15.40 -10.25
N HIS A 119 -4.42 -16.12 -10.11
CA HIS A 119 -4.69 -17.33 -10.89
C HIS A 119 -4.70 -17.06 -12.39
N ARG A 120 -5.18 -15.88 -12.84
CA ARG A 120 -5.17 -15.50 -14.26
C ARG A 120 -3.81 -15.05 -14.75
N ILE A 121 -3.09 -14.23 -13.98
CA ILE A 121 -1.86 -13.57 -14.44
C ILE A 121 -0.59 -14.38 -14.20
N ALA A 122 -0.61 -15.29 -13.22
CA ALA A 122 0.51 -16.11 -12.80
C ALA A 122 0.04 -17.51 -12.37
N PRO A 123 -0.64 -18.28 -13.25
CA PRO A 123 -1.24 -19.58 -12.92
C PRO A 123 -0.23 -20.63 -12.41
N ASN A 124 1.05 -20.46 -12.75
CA ASN A 124 2.13 -21.38 -12.41
C ASN A 124 3.01 -20.87 -11.26
N ALA A 125 2.59 -19.83 -10.54
CA ALA A 125 3.36 -19.26 -9.43
C ALA A 125 3.68 -20.34 -8.38
N GLN A 126 4.95 -20.43 -8.01
CA GLN A 126 5.44 -21.35 -6.98
C GLN A 126 5.70 -20.60 -5.67
N ASP A 127 6.29 -19.41 -5.80
CA ASP A 127 6.76 -18.55 -4.71
C ASP A 127 5.96 -17.24 -4.66
N VAL A 128 5.08 -17.13 -3.67
CA VAL A 128 4.27 -15.93 -3.47
C VAL A 128 4.64 -15.25 -2.16
N LEU A 129 5.04 -13.99 -2.24
CA LEU A 129 5.21 -13.10 -1.10
C LEU A 129 4.01 -12.17 -0.97
N ASP A 130 3.44 -12.08 0.24
CA ASP A 130 2.46 -11.05 0.61
C ASP A 130 3.07 -10.10 1.66
N ILE A 131 3.14 -8.81 1.31
CA ILE A 131 3.74 -7.75 2.13
C ILE A 131 2.62 -7.04 2.87
N GLY A 132 2.80 -6.80 4.18
CA GLY A 132 1.77 -6.27 5.07
C GLY A 132 0.51 -7.16 5.07
N CYS A 133 0.74 -8.47 5.07
CA CYS A 133 -0.31 -9.47 4.86
C CYS A 133 -1.33 -9.57 6.01
N GLY A 134 -1.06 -8.93 7.15
CA GLY A 134 -1.87 -9.04 8.36
C GLY A 134 -2.03 -10.50 8.79
N GLU A 135 -3.26 -10.95 8.89
CA GLU A 135 -3.59 -12.32 9.28
C GLU A 135 -3.37 -13.33 8.15
N GLY A 136 -2.96 -12.88 6.96
CA GLY A 136 -2.64 -13.73 5.82
C GLY A 136 -3.85 -14.15 5.00
N TYR A 137 -4.91 -13.32 4.93
CA TYR A 137 -6.14 -13.66 4.21
C TYR A 137 -5.88 -14.10 2.76
N LEU A 138 -5.01 -13.40 2.02
CA LEU A 138 -4.66 -13.80 0.65
C LEU A 138 -3.92 -15.14 0.65
N LEU A 139 -2.84 -15.24 1.43
CA LEU A 139 -2.03 -16.45 1.53
C LEU A 139 -2.85 -17.68 1.94
N HIS A 140 -3.87 -17.50 2.79
CA HIS A 140 -4.83 -18.54 3.15
C HIS A 140 -5.72 -18.98 1.98
N ASN A 141 -6.09 -18.05 1.08
CA ASN A 141 -6.99 -18.32 -0.05
C ASN A 141 -6.28 -18.83 -1.32
N ILE A 142 -4.95 -18.81 -1.38
CA ILE A 142 -4.20 -19.33 -2.53
C ILE A 142 -3.59 -20.71 -2.24
N ASN A 143 -3.61 -21.55 -3.27
CA ASN A 143 -2.94 -22.85 -3.24
C ASN A 143 -1.65 -22.79 -4.06
N VAL A 144 -0.57 -22.40 -3.41
CA VAL A 144 0.78 -22.34 -3.99
C VAL A 144 1.76 -23.14 -3.12
N PRO A 145 2.80 -23.75 -3.72
CA PRO A 145 3.76 -24.56 -2.97
C PRO A 145 4.49 -23.83 -1.84
N ARG A 146 4.86 -22.56 -2.04
CA ARG A 146 5.58 -21.78 -1.02
C ARG A 146 4.96 -20.40 -0.85
N LYS A 147 4.55 -20.14 0.40
CA LYS A 147 3.94 -18.88 0.84
C LYS A 147 4.94 -18.15 1.72
N PHE A 148 5.15 -16.87 1.45
CA PHE A 148 6.03 -16.01 2.22
C PHE A 148 5.24 -14.80 2.72
N ALA A 149 5.51 -14.40 3.97
CA ALA A 149 4.85 -13.29 4.62
C ALA A 149 5.89 -12.29 5.13
N LEU A 150 5.70 -11.01 4.81
CA LEU A 150 6.46 -9.89 5.36
C LEU A 150 5.48 -9.01 6.14
N GLU A 151 5.41 -9.23 7.46
CA GLU A 151 4.46 -8.57 8.36
C GLU A 151 5.15 -8.26 9.69
N SER A 152 4.90 -7.05 10.18
CA SER A 152 5.55 -6.46 11.36
C SER A 152 4.76 -6.68 12.63
N ASP A 153 3.43 -6.85 12.55
CA ASP A 153 2.59 -7.10 13.71
C ASP A 153 2.88 -8.49 14.32
N GLU A 154 3.47 -8.51 15.51
CA GLU A 154 3.81 -9.75 16.20
C GLU A 154 2.58 -10.59 16.55
N ASN A 155 1.40 -9.97 16.70
CA ASN A 155 0.16 -10.66 17.09
C ASN A 155 -0.35 -11.62 16.02
N VAL A 156 0.08 -11.47 14.77
CA VAL A 156 -0.38 -12.32 13.65
C VAL A 156 0.65 -13.36 13.23
N GLN A 157 1.87 -13.35 13.80
CA GLN A 157 2.93 -14.29 13.41
C GLN A 157 2.53 -15.76 13.65
N GLY A 158 1.89 -16.04 14.80
CA GLY A 158 1.37 -17.38 15.10
C GLY A 158 0.33 -17.84 14.08
N ILE A 159 -0.60 -16.96 13.71
CA ILE A 159 -1.63 -17.24 12.69
C ILE A 159 -0.97 -17.56 11.34
N LEU A 160 0.01 -16.75 10.92
CA LEU A 160 0.70 -16.90 9.64
C LEU A 160 1.51 -18.21 9.57
N GLN A 161 2.18 -18.58 10.65
CA GLN A 161 3.02 -19.78 10.68
C GLN A 161 2.19 -21.05 10.86
N GLU A 162 1.26 -21.06 11.81
CA GLU A 162 0.57 -22.28 12.24
C GLU A 162 -0.70 -22.58 11.44
N GLU A 163 -1.44 -21.56 11.01
CA GLU A 163 -2.71 -21.74 10.30
C GLU A 163 -2.61 -21.49 8.79
N VAL A 164 -1.80 -20.52 8.36
CA VAL A 164 -1.61 -20.21 6.93
C VAL A 164 -0.49 -21.05 6.31
N GLY A 165 0.50 -21.48 7.11
CA GLY A 165 1.68 -22.21 6.66
C GLY A 165 2.65 -21.33 5.87
N ALA A 166 2.73 -20.04 6.20
CA ALA A 166 3.62 -19.08 5.56
C ALA A 166 5.00 -19.05 6.23
N THR A 167 6.04 -18.90 5.42
CA THR A 167 7.40 -18.60 5.89
C THR A 167 7.51 -17.09 6.14
N MET A 168 7.75 -16.70 7.39
CA MET A 168 8.00 -15.31 7.75
C MET A 168 9.37 -14.84 7.24
N ILE A 169 9.41 -13.68 6.60
CA ILE A 169 10.66 -12.99 6.25
C ILE A 169 10.66 -11.60 6.88
N GLY A 170 11.83 -11.13 7.34
CA GLY A 170 11.96 -9.82 7.99
C GLY A 170 12.29 -8.65 7.06
N GLN A 171 12.70 -8.95 5.82
CA GLN A 171 13.09 -7.96 4.82
C GLN A 171 13.00 -8.54 3.41
N LEU A 172 12.90 -7.67 2.42
CA LEU A 172 12.95 -8.10 1.02
C LEU A 172 14.34 -8.67 0.67
N PRO A 173 14.41 -9.80 -0.04
CA PRO A 173 15.68 -10.32 -0.53
C PRO A 173 16.24 -9.42 -1.63
N GLU A 174 17.55 -9.21 -1.62
CA GLU A 174 18.26 -8.45 -2.66
C GLU A 174 18.38 -9.24 -3.98
N LYS A 175 18.02 -10.53 -3.97
CA LYS A 175 18.10 -11.42 -5.12
C LYS A 175 16.71 -11.83 -5.59
N PRO A 176 16.54 -12.08 -6.91
CA PRO A 176 15.30 -12.64 -7.45
C PRO A 176 14.91 -13.94 -6.73
N THR A 177 13.75 -13.94 -6.08
CA THR A 177 13.27 -15.03 -5.21
C THR A 177 11.82 -15.41 -5.50
N PHE A 178 10.95 -14.44 -5.80
CA PHE A 178 9.51 -14.66 -5.89
C PHE A 178 8.98 -14.65 -7.31
N ASP A 179 7.97 -15.47 -7.60
CA ASP A 179 7.21 -15.39 -8.84
C ASP A 179 6.16 -14.28 -8.75
N VAL A 180 5.61 -14.08 -7.55
CA VAL A 180 4.59 -13.08 -7.26
C VAL A 180 4.94 -12.33 -5.98
N ILE A 181 4.80 -11.00 -6.01
CA ILE A 181 4.74 -10.14 -4.83
C ILE A 181 3.36 -9.49 -4.79
N VAL A 182 2.71 -9.49 -3.63
CA VAL A 182 1.49 -8.73 -3.38
C VAL A 182 1.73 -7.67 -2.31
N ALA A 183 1.23 -6.47 -2.53
CA ALA A 183 1.22 -5.37 -1.57
C ALA A 183 -0.15 -4.69 -1.60
N SER A 184 -1.06 -5.16 -0.75
CA SER A 184 -2.46 -4.72 -0.71
C SER A 184 -2.71 -3.80 0.47
N HIS A 185 -2.94 -2.50 0.21
CA HIS A 185 -3.13 -1.47 1.24
C HIS A 185 -1.90 -1.35 2.16
N VAL A 186 -0.73 -1.25 1.53
CA VAL A 186 0.58 -1.13 2.22
C VAL A 186 1.40 0.01 1.65
N VAL A 187 1.40 0.17 0.33
CA VAL A 187 2.26 1.16 -0.35
C VAL A 187 1.91 2.60 0.07
N GLU A 188 0.66 2.87 0.43
CA GLU A 188 0.18 4.15 0.94
C GLU A 188 0.70 4.51 2.33
N HIS A 189 1.29 3.54 3.03
CA HIS A 189 1.90 3.73 4.33
C HIS A 189 3.40 4.08 4.22
N PHE A 190 4.06 3.79 3.10
CA PHE A 190 5.46 4.18 2.87
C PHE A 190 5.65 5.69 2.91
N THR A 191 6.76 6.15 3.47
CA THR A 191 7.08 7.57 3.46
C THR A 191 7.51 8.03 2.06
N TYR A 192 7.38 9.32 1.78
CA TYR A 192 7.71 9.87 0.47
C TYR A 192 9.18 9.63 0.05
N ASP A 193 10.08 9.52 1.03
CA ASP A 193 11.51 9.30 0.82
C ASP A 193 11.90 7.83 0.70
N THR A 194 11.03 6.88 1.08
CA THR A 194 11.32 5.44 1.05
C THR A 194 10.54 4.68 -0.01
N VAL A 195 9.37 5.16 -0.45
CA VAL A 195 8.49 4.43 -1.39
C VAL A 195 9.20 3.99 -2.67
N ARG A 196 10.11 4.81 -3.22
CA ARG A 196 10.87 4.42 -4.42
C ARG A 196 11.81 3.26 -4.17
N ASP A 197 12.47 3.25 -3.02
CA ASP A 197 13.36 2.16 -2.65
C ASP A 197 12.56 0.86 -2.52
N TYR A 198 11.36 0.89 -1.92
CA TYR A 198 10.44 -0.27 -1.89
C TYR A 198 10.05 -0.76 -3.28
N MET A 199 9.69 0.13 -4.18
CA MET A 199 9.33 -0.28 -5.54
C MET A 199 10.53 -0.91 -6.28
N LEU A 200 11.75 -0.40 -6.04
CA LEU A 200 12.99 -1.00 -6.56
C LEU A 200 13.31 -2.35 -5.88
N GLY A 201 13.01 -2.48 -4.59
CA GLY A 201 13.11 -3.74 -3.85
C GLY A 201 12.16 -4.80 -4.40
N PHE A 202 10.92 -4.43 -4.74
CA PHE A 202 9.95 -5.34 -5.34
C PHE A 202 10.46 -5.91 -6.66
N ILE A 203 10.93 -5.05 -7.57
CA ILE A 203 11.45 -5.52 -8.87
C ILE A 203 12.76 -6.32 -8.70
N ALA A 204 13.60 -6.01 -7.70
CA ALA A 204 14.80 -6.80 -7.43
C ALA A 204 14.46 -8.22 -6.93
N ALA A 205 13.49 -8.32 -6.01
CA ALA A 205 13.07 -9.56 -5.39
C ALA A 205 12.24 -10.48 -6.32
N LEU A 206 11.69 -9.96 -7.42
CA LEU A 206 10.99 -10.77 -8.42
C LEU A 206 11.94 -11.54 -9.34
N LYS A 207 11.58 -12.79 -9.65
CA LYS A 207 12.18 -13.56 -10.76
C LYS A 207 11.88 -12.92 -12.10
N PRO A 208 12.68 -13.20 -13.15
CA PRO A 208 12.32 -12.84 -14.53
C PRO A 208 10.89 -13.27 -14.87
N ASN A 209 10.11 -12.37 -15.48
CA ASN A 209 8.67 -12.54 -15.74
C ASN A 209 7.75 -12.63 -14.51
N GLY A 210 8.30 -12.50 -13.30
CA GLY A 210 7.51 -12.39 -12.08
C GLY A 210 6.66 -11.13 -12.06
N VAL A 211 5.58 -11.16 -11.28
CA VAL A 211 4.58 -10.08 -11.24
C VAL A 211 4.46 -9.48 -9.85
N VAL A 212 4.21 -8.18 -9.79
CA VAL A 212 3.76 -7.48 -8.58
C VAL A 212 2.29 -7.13 -8.73
N LEU A 213 1.49 -7.41 -7.71
CA LEU A 213 0.13 -6.89 -7.56
C LEU A 213 0.12 -5.88 -6.42
N ILE A 214 -0.26 -4.64 -6.73
CA ILE A 214 -0.35 -3.55 -5.77
C ILE A 214 -1.80 -3.08 -5.73
N GLU A 215 -2.41 -3.09 -4.55
CA GLU A 215 -3.68 -2.38 -4.33
C GLU A 215 -3.43 -1.20 -3.40
N VAL A 216 -3.94 -0.03 -3.77
CA VAL A 216 -3.94 1.16 -2.91
C VAL A 216 -5.35 1.75 -2.86
N PRO A 217 -5.72 2.50 -1.80
CA PRO A 217 -6.95 3.27 -1.79
C PRO A 217 -7.01 4.32 -2.92
N PRO A 218 -8.21 4.82 -3.28
CA PRO A 218 -8.39 5.92 -4.24
C PRO A 218 -7.94 7.29 -3.69
N GLY A 219 -6.77 7.37 -3.07
CA GLY A 219 -6.35 8.47 -2.19
C GLY A 219 -6.45 9.86 -2.83
N ALA A 220 -6.08 10.01 -4.11
CA ALA A 220 -6.17 11.30 -4.80
C ALA A 220 -7.63 11.80 -4.90
N TRP A 221 -8.55 10.93 -5.32
CA TRP A 221 -9.98 11.27 -5.40
C TRP A 221 -10.55 11.55 -4.00
N GLN A 222 -10.14 10.77 -3.01
CA GLN A 222 -10.54 11.00 -1.62
C GLN A 222 -10.15 12.40 -1.14
N LEU A 223 -8.93 12.86 -1.44
CA LEU A 223 -8.47 14.20 -1.11
C LEU A 223 -9.26 15.30 -1.83
N GLU A 224 -9.67 15.09 -3.09
CA GLU A 224 -10.53 16.03 -3.82
C GLU A 224 -11.91 16.16 -3.17
N GLU A 225 -12.54 15.05 -2.77
CA GLU A 225 -13.81 15.07 -2.03
C GLU A 225 -13.66 15.85 -0.73
N PHE A 226 -12.58 15.62 0.04
CA PHE A 226 -12.32 16.37 1.27
C PHE A 226 -12.13 17.87 1.03
N ALA A 227 -11.45 18.25 -0.05
CA ALA A 227 -11.24 19.64 -0.44
C ALA A 227 -12.55 20.31 -0.90
N ALA A 228 -13.45 19.56 -1.53
CA ALA A 228 -14.78 20.01 -1.91
C ALA A 228 -15.76 20.13 -0.71
N GLY A 229 -15.32 19.77 0.50
CA GLY A 229 -16.15 19.79 1.71
C GLY A 229 -16.96 18.51 1.93
N ASN A 230 -16.84 17.52 1.04
CA ASN A 230 -17.46 16.21 1.21
C ASN A 230 -16.58 15.38 2.14
N ARG A 231 -17.07 15.15 3.37
CA ARG A 231 -16.35 14.37 4.39
C ARG A 231 -17.17 13.16 4.80
N PRO A 232 -17.07 12.03 4.10
CA PRO A 232 -17.81 10.83 4.49
C PRO A 232 -17.39 10.43 5.92
N PRO A 233 -18.34 10.24 6.85
CA PRO A 233 -18.03 10.07 8.28
C PRO A 233 -17.24 8.79 8.60
N ASN A 234 -17.23 7.82 7.68
CA ASN A 234 -16.57 6.53 7.85
C ASN A 234 -15.22 6.43 7.13
N GLN A 235 -14.79 7.49 6.45
CA GLN A 235 -13.58 7.46 5.66
C GLN A 235 -12.37 7.76 6.52
N ARG A 236 -11.60 6.72 6.86
CA ARG A 236 -10.35 6.81 7.59
C ARG A 236 -9.20 6.89 6.60
N LEU A 237 -8.45 7.98 6.67
CA LEU A 237 -7.23 8.16 5.87
C LEU A 237 -5.97 7.85 6.67
N GLU A 238 -6.06 7.83 8.00
CA GLU A 238 -4.96 7.46 8.87
C GLU A 238 -4.78 5.92 8.85
N PRO A 239 -3.55 5.37 8.77
CA PRO A 239 -2.25 6.07 8.79
C PRO A 239 -1.60 6.34 7.41
N HIS A 240 -2.35 6.53 6.33
CA HIS A 240 -1.76 6.75 5.00
C HIS A 240 -0.91 8.01 4.98
N THR A 241 0.31 7.89 4.47
CA THR A 241 1.26 8.99 4.27
C THR A 241 1.40 9.33 2.78
N LEU A 242 0.94 8.45 1.89
CA LEU A 242 0.86 8.66 0.45
C LEU A 242 -0.57 8.46 -0.05
N PHE A 243 -0.97 9.27 -1.03
CA PHE A 243 -2.30 9.25 -1.62
C PHE A 243 -2.13 9.20 -3.12
N PHE A 244 -2.49 8.08 -3.72
CA PHE A 244 -2.23 7.84 -5.14
C PHE A 244 -3.43 8.15 -6.02
N SER A 245 -3.15 8.68 -7.20
CA SER A 245 -4.02 8.52 -8.37
C SER A 245 -3.58 7.26 -9.13
N SER A 246 -4.44 6.76 -10.03
CA SER A 246 -4.04 5.66 -10.92
C SER A 246 -2.86 6.03 -11.82
N TYR A 247 -2.81 7.28 -12.28
CA TYR A 247 -1.71 7.76 -13.10
C TYR A 247 -0.39 7.80 -12.32
N ALA A 248 -0.40 8.26 -11.07
CA ALA A 248 0.77 8.25 -10.20
C ALA A 248 1.31 6.83 -9.97
N MET A 249 0.42 5.86 -9.75
CA MET A 249 0.82 4.47 -9.54
C MET A 249 1.41 3.83 -10.79
N ASN A 250 0.79 4.07 -11.96
CA ASN A 250 1.33 3.64 -13.25
C ASN A 250 2.72 4.24 -13.52
N MET A 251 2.90 5.54 -13.28
CA MET A 251 4.18 6.21 -13.42
C MET A 251 5.24 5.57 -12.51
N MET A 252 4.88 5.25 -11.28
CA MET A 252 5.81 4.64 -10.34
C MET A 252 6.19 3.21 -10.74
N LEU A 253 5.24 2.41 -11.23
CA LEU A 253 5.54 1.09 -11.80
C LEU A 253 6.51 1.20 -12.99
N LEU A 254 6.22 2.08 -13.95
CA LEU A 254 7.05 2.29 -15.14
C LEU A 254 8.45 2.81 -14.79
N ASP A 255 8.53 3.82 -13.91
CA ASP A 255 9.80 4.40 -13.43
C ASP A 255 10.66 3.36 -12.71
N SER A 256 10.04 2.42 -11.99
CA SER A 256 10.73 1.30 -11.33
C SER A 256 11.12 0.18 -12.30
N GLY A 257 10.68 0.24 -13.56
CA GLY A 257 11.03 -0.69 -14.62
C GLY A 257 10.04 -1.85 -14.81
N PHE A 258 8.83 -1.76 -14.27
CA PHE A 258 7.80 -2.75 -14.56
C PHE A 258 7.14 -2.50 -15.93
N GLU A 259 6.75 -3.59 -16.59
CA GLU A 259 5.75 -3.56 -17.66
C GLU A 259 4.35 -3.60 -17.03
N ILE A 260 3.45 -2.71 -17.45
CA ILE A 260 2.07 -2.71 -16.94
C ILE A 260 1.29 -3.86 -17.59
N VAL A 261 0.81 -4.80 -16.78
CA VAL A 261 -0.06 -5.91 -17.19
C VAL A 261 -1.53 -5.57 -16.98
N GLN A 262 -1.85 -4.96 -15.84
CA GLN A 262 -3.20 -4.51 -15.48
C GLN A 262 -3.09 -3.18 -14.72
N SER A 263 -4.08 -2.32 -14.88
CA SER A 263 -4.20 -1.04 -14.19
C SER A 263 -5.68 -0.68 -14.10
N ILE A 264 -6.02 0.48 -13.57
CA ILE A 264 -7.39 1.03 -13.54
C ILE A 264 -7.39 2.44 -14.08
N ARG A 265 -8.50 2.83 -14.71
CA ARG A 265 -8.77 4.24 -15.04
C ARG A 265 -9.63 4.85 -13.95
N CYS A 266 -9.05 5.69 -13.10
CA CYS A 266 -9.85 6.45 -12.13
C CYS A 266 -10.52 7.69 -12.74
N PRO A 267 -11.57 8.24 -12.09
CA PRO A 267 -12.20 9.50 -12.48
C PRO A 267 -11.23 10.69 -12.59
N TRP A 268 -10.22 10.77 -11.71
CA TRP A 268 -9.16 11.78 -11.81
C TRP A 268 -8.44 11.68 -13.16
N THR A 269 -8.07 10.47 -13.57
CA THR A 269 -7.46 10.22 -14.88
C THR A 269 -8.42 10.60 -15.99
N LYS A 270 -9.71 10.24 -15.88
CA LYS A 270 -10.77 10.59 -16.85
C LYS A 270 -10.86 12.09 -17.12
N ASN A 271 -10.82 12.91 -16.07
CA ASN A 271 -10.92 14.37 -16.16
C ASN A 271 -9.64 15.03 -16.72
N HIS A 272 -8.51 14.32 -16.70
CA HIS A 272 -7.20 14.82 -17.15
C HIS A 272 -6.68 14.09 -18.41
N MET A 273 -7.44 13.18 -19.03
CA MET A 273 -7.01 12.39 -20.22
C MET A 273 -6.77 13.20 -21.49
N ASN A 274 -7.23 14.46 -21.54
CA ASN A 274 -6.94 15.34 -22.67
C ASN A 274 -5.45 15.73 -22.72
N ASP A 275 -4.68 15.46 -21.65
CA ASP A 275 -3.23 15.48 -21.72
C ASP A 275 -2.71 14.26 -22.51
N PHE A 276 -2.20 14.53 -23.71
CA PHE A 276 -1.66 13.53 -24.63
C PHE A 276 -0.55 12.66 -24.02
N LYS A 277 0.18 13.15 -23.00
CA LYS A 277 1.23 12.39 -22.32
C LYS A 277 0.63 11.31 -21.42
N ILE A 278 -0.49 11.60 -20.76
CA ILE A 278 -1.23 10.64 -19.93
C ILE A 278 -1.86 9.55 -20.81
N LYS A 279 -2.43 9.95 -21.95
CA LYS A 279 -3.12 9.04 -22.88
C LYS A 279 -2.21 7.95 -23.47
N LYS A 280 -0.92 8.23 -23.69
CA LYS A 280 0.05 7.26 -24.24
C LYS A 280 0.55 6.22 -23.24
N GLN A 281 0.41 6.48 -21.93
CA GLN A 281 1.05 5.68 -20.89
C GLN A 281 0.11 4.65 -20.25
N VAL A 282 -1.20 4.74 -20.51
CA VAL A 282 -2.20 3.80 -20.02
C VAL A 282 -2.67 2.95 -21.21
N PRO A 283 -2.38 1.63 -21.25
CA PRO A 283 -2.80 0.78 -22.36
C PRO A 283 -4.32 0.85 -22.60
N GLU A 284 -4.74 0.67 -23.85
CA GLU A 284 -6.18 0.68 -24.19
C GLU A 284 -6.95 -0.49 -23.57
N ASN A 285 -6.23 -1.57 -23.24
CA ASN A 285 -6.76 -2.88 -22.81
C ASN A 285 -6.87 -3.01 -21.28
N VAL A 286 -6.92 -1.89 -20.56
CA VAL A 286 -6.89 -1.85 -19.10
C VAL A 286 -8.30 -2.08 -18.56
N TYR A 287 -8.49 -3.19 -17.82
CA TYR A 287 -9.75 -3.54 -17.16
C TYR A 287 -10.07 -2.56 -16.03
N ASN A 288 -11.23 -1.89 -16.13
CA ASN A 288 -11.74 -1.04 -15.05
C ASN A 288 -12.31 -1.92 -13.94
N ASP A 289 -11.48 -2.25 -12.94
CA ASP A 289 -11.96 -2.73 -11.66
C ASP A 289 -12.27 -1.54 -10.72
N ALA A 290 -13.21 -1.74 -9.79
CA ALA A 290 -13.63 -0.69 -8.86
C ALA A 290 -12.57 -0.42 -7.77
N ASP A 291 -11.71 -1.40 -7.51
CA ASP A 291 -10.67 -1.37 -6.48
C ASP A 291 -9.33 -1.11 -7.14
N TYR A 292 -8.59 -0.08 -6.74
CA TYR A 292 -7.37 0.46 -7.35
C TYR A 292 -6.18 -0.53 -7.28
N VAL A 293 -6.32 -1.63 -8.02
CA VAL A 293 -5.37 -2.72 -8.22
C VAL A 293 -4.55 -2.50 -9.50
N PHE A 294 -3.23 -2.64 -9.36
CA PHE A 294 -2.25 -2.48 -10.41
C PHE A 294 -1.38 -3.73 -10.48
N VAL A 295 -1.08 -4.19 -11.69
CA VAL A 295 -0.21 -5.34 -11.90
C VAL A 295 0.96 -4.92 -12.79
N GLY A 296 2.17 -5.03 -12.25
CA GLY A 296 3.42 -4.86 -12.98
C GLY A 296 4.10 -6.21 -13.21
N ARG A 297 4.77 -6.39 -14.35
CA ARG A 297 5.63 -7.54 -14.63
C ARG A 297 7.08 -7.10 -14.73
N LYS A 298 7.99 -7.90 -14.18
CA LYS A 298 9.42 -7.75 -14.40
C LYS A 298 9.81 -8.32 -15.77
N PRO A 299 10.38 -7.52 -16.69
CA PRO A 299 10.88 -8.00 -17.97
C PRO A 299 11.94 -9.09 -17.81
N ALA A 300 11.93 -10.11 -18.68
CA ALA A 300 12.84 -11.26 -18.58
C ALA A 300 14.34 -10.90 -18.58
N GLY A 301 14.72 -9.84 -19.30
CA GLY A 301 16.11 -9.40 -19.46
C GLY A 301 16.57 -8.36 -18.44
N GLN A 302 15.72 -7.93 -17.51
CA GLN A 302 16.05 -6.82 -16.63
C GLN A 302 16.87 -7.28 -15.42
N THR A 303 18.13 -6.83 -15.37
CA THR A 303 18.97 -6.89 -14.18
C THR A 303 18.82 -5.59 -13.39
N VAL A 304 18.42 -5.70 -12.12
CA VAL A 304 18.42 -4.54 -11.21
C VAL A 304 19.85 -4.40 -10.68
N TRP A 305 20.43 -3.20 -10.80
CA TRP A 305 21.77 -2.95 -10.32
C TRP A 305 21.82 -3.10 -8.78
N PRO A 306 22.69 -3.97 -8.22
CA PRO A 306 22.70 -4.29 -6.79
C PRO A 306 22.90 -3.09 -5.85
N GLY A 307 23.48 -2.00 -6.34
CA GLY A 307 23.78 -0.81 -5.53
C GLY A 307 22.59 0.11 -5.22
N LEU A 308 21.40 -0.12 -5.78
CA LEU A 308 20.22 0.75 -5.58
C LEU A 308 19.27 0.30 -4.47
N VAL A 309 19.37 -0.94 -3.99
CA VAL A 309 18.42 -1.47 -2.99
C VAL A 309 19.04 -1.36 -1.60
N ARG A 310 18.55 -0.43 -0.78
CA ARG A 310 18.84 -0.42 0.66
C ARG A 310 18.15 -1.63 1.31
N LYS A 311 18.60 -2.06 2.50
CA LYS A 311 17.88 -3.09 3.27
C LYS A 311 16.50 -2.56 3.67
N LEU A 312 15.45 -3.08 3.05
CA LEU A 312 14.07 -2.64 3.28
C LEU A 312 13.33 -3.65 4.16
N ARG A 313 12.94 -3.20 5.35
CA ARG A 313 12.13 -3.96 6.32
C ARG A 313 10.64 -3.71 6.05
N ALA A 314 9.75 -4.54 6.59
CA ALA A 314 8.34 -4.16 6.68
C ALA A 314 8.22 -2.82 7.44
N LEU A 315 7.28 -1.97 7.05
CA LEU A 315 6.85 -0.89 7.95
C LEU A 315 6.10 -1.52 9.12
N THR A 316 6.43 -1.11 10.34
CA THR A 316 5.67 -1.41 11.55
C THR A 316 4.44 -0.54 11.59
#